data_AF-A0A523YG26-F1
#
_entry.id   AF-A0A523YG26-F1
#
_cell.length_a   1.000
_cell.length_b   1.000
_cell.length_c   1.000
_cell.angle_alpha   90.00
_cell.angle_beta   90.00
_cell.angle_gamma   90.00
#
_symmetry.space_group_name_H-M   'P 1'
#
loop_
_entity.id
_entity.type
_entity.pdbx_description
1 polymer ?
#
loop_
_entity_poly.entity_id
_entity_poly.type
_entity_poly.pdbx_seq_one_letter_code
_entity_poly.pdbx_strand_id
1 'polypeptide(L)'
;MRLNRDKPIDKIELRYVIIHSLSTLEIRLKEVFGEVALDSYDIQNIEGIFQVDVVSATRADQELSRVEIQVLDMPYQSIMDFEDVIISDGSILEVCKTYDSFTIQENSEFLAELYGIEMKIREIYTVLARLQGVHLENSKARLYKNYRQEEETFRKRLINEFFFISFSGYKDVDRRKDANLTDLVESLRQAERIEDISNAALELSHPTLHLEERFNELSRVPEAIGRLENLRNNIAHHRYVSENDVENFERALSIVDDVHNAFLDRLGSGEI
;
A
#
# COMPACT_ATOMS: atom_id res chain seq x y z
N MET A 1 -11.08 1.35 -6.54
CA MET A 1 -10.17 1.67 -7.67
C MET A 1 -9.36 0.44 -8.00
N ARG A 2 -9.95 -0.50 -8.75
CA ARG A 2 -9.20 -1.57 -9.42
C ARG A 2 -8.94 -1.08 -10.84
N LEU A 3 -7.79 -1.45 -11.41
CA LEU A 3 -7.70 -1.46 -12.87
C LEU A 3 -8.92 -2.23 -13.34
N ASN A 4 -9.73 -1.57 -14.19
CA ASN A 4 -10.91 -2.24 -14.71
C ASN A 4 -10.39 -3.44 -15.50
N ARG A 5 -10.60 -4.65 -14.97
CA ARG A 5 -10.11 -5.88 -15.56
C ARG A 5 -10.76 -6.17 -16.92
N ASP A 6 -11.85 -5.46 -17.22
CA ASP A 6 -12.56 -5.49 -18.50
C ASP A 6 -12.03 -4.45 -19.50
N LYS A 7 -11.15 -3.52 -19.07
CA LYS A 7 -10.51 -2.58 -19.99
C LYS A 7 -9.29 -3.23 -20.64
N PRO A 8 -9.15 -3.10 -21.98
CA PRO A 8 -7.93 -3.47 -22.68
C PRO A 8 -6.71 -2.76 -22.10
N ILE A 9 -5.60 -3.48 -22.04
CA ILE A 9 -4.31 -2.98 -21.57
C ILE A 9 -3.32 -3.12 -22.70
N ASP A 10 -2.59 -2.04 -23.00
CA ASP A 10 -1.69 -1.94 -24.14
C ASP A 10 -0.76 -3.16 -24.26
N LYS A 11 -0.20 -3.61 -23.13
CA LYS A 11 0.66 -4.79 -23.07
C LYS A 11 0.68 -5.43 -21.69
N ILE A 12 0.51 -6.75 -21.66
CA ILE A 12 0.68 -7.58 -20.47
C ILE A 12 1.71 -8.66 -20.77
N GLU A 13 2.81 -8.63 -20.02
CA GLU A 13 3.84 -9.65 -19.97
C GLU A 13 3.62 -10.58 -18.77
N LEU A 14 3.64 -11.88 -19.04
CA LEU A 14 3.47 -12.96 -18.07
C LEU A 14 4.62 -13.95 -18.22
N ARG A 15 5.09 -14.53 -17.11
CA ARG A 15 6.07 -15.62 -17.16
C ARG A 15 5.64 -16.77 -16.27
N TYR A 16 5.72 -17.98 -16.82
CA TYR A 16 5.37 -19.21 -16.14
C TYR A 16 6.53 -20.18 -16.13
N VAL A 17 6.54 -21.04 -15.12
CA VAL A 17 7.26 -22.31 -15.12
C VAL A 17 6.20 -23.40 -15.16
N ILE A 18 6.28 -24.27 -16.16
CA ILE A 18 5.27 -25.30 -16.43
C ILE A 18 5.94 -26.66 -16.46
N ILE A 19 5.38 -27.63 -15.73
CA ILE A 19 5.75 -29.04 -15.83
C ILE A 19 4.65 -29.74 -16.63
N HIS A 20 5.03 -30.43 -17.72
CA HIS A 20 4.06 -31.03 -18.64
C HIS A 20 4.61 -32.30 -19.30
N SER A 21 3.71 -32.98 -20.02
CA SER A 21 4.00 -34.19 -20.83
C SER A 21 3.90 -33.95 -22.35
N LEU A 22 3.57 -32.72 -22.75
CA LEU A 22 3.42 -32.34 -24.16
C LEU A 22 4.75 -32.19 -24.86
N SER A 23 4.85 -32.69 -26.10
CA SER A 23 6.00 -32.43 -27.00
C SER A 23 5.93 -31.08 -27.71
N THR A 24 4.78 -30.40 -27.65
CA THR A 24 4.49 -29.15 -28.39
C THR A 24 3.71 -28.16 -27.52
N LEU A 25 4.23 -27.84 -26.33
CA LEU A 25 3.58 -26.93 -25.38
C LEU A 25 3.19 -25.58 -26.02
N GLU A 26 4.06 -24.98 -26.81
CA GLU A 26 3.79 -23.68 -27.46
C GLU A 26 2.52 -23.72 -28.33
N ILE A 27 2.34 -24.78 -29.12
CA ILE A 27 1.16 -24.95 -29.99
C ILE A 27 -0.09 -25.04 -29.12
N ARG A 28 -0.04 -25.87 -28.07
CA ARG A 28 -1.16 -26.05 -27.16
C ARG A 28 -1.55 -24.74 -26.46
N LEU A 29 -0.58 -23.96 -25.98
CA LEU A 29 -0.84 -22.67 -25.35
C LEU A 29 -1.50 -21.68 -26.32
N LYS A 30 -1.08 -21.66 -27.59
CA LYS A 30 -1.72 -20.83 -28.63
C LYS A 30 -3.15 -21.28 -28.95
N GLU A 31 -3.40 -22.59 -28.99
CA GLU A 31 -4.75 -23.16 -29.18
C GLU A 31 -5.67 -22.76 -28.03
N VAL A 32 -5.25 -23.00 -26.78
CA VAL A 32 -6.02 -22.65 -25.57
C VAL A 32 -6.30 -21.15 -25.52
N PHE A 33 -5.31 -20.32 -25.82
CA PHE A 33 -5.53 -18.88 -25.89
C PHE A 33 -6.50 -18.48 -26.99
N GLY A 34 -6.45 -19.15 -28.15
CA GLY A 34 -7.39 -18.92 -29.24
C GLY A 34 -8.82 -19.31 -28.88
N GLU A 35 -9.02 -20.41 -28.18
CA GLU A 35 -10.32 -20.83 -27.64
C GLU A 35 -10.91 -19.74 -26.72
N VAL A 36 -10.13 -19.27 -25.73
CA VAL A 36 -10.56 -18.23 -24.79
C VAL A 36 -10.81 -16.89 -25.47
N ALA A 37 -9.94 -16.51 -26.41
CA ALA A 37 -10.05 -15.24 -27.12
C ALA A 37 -11.30 -15.21 -28.02
N LEU A 38 -11.63 -16.30 -28.70
CA LEU A 38 -12.82 -16.40 -29.56
C LEU A 38 -14.13 -16.38 -28.76
N ASP A 39 -14.15 -17.01 -27.59
CA ASP A 39 -15.33 -17.02 -26.73
C ASP A 39 -15.58 -15.64 -26.09
N SER A 40 -14.50 -14.89 -25.85
CA SER A 40 -14.56 -13.61 -25.14
C SER A 40 -14.62 -12.39 -26.06
N TYR A 41 -14.04 -12.48 -27.28
CA TYR A 41 -13.82 -11.34 -28.16
C TYR A 41 -13.96 -11.72 -29.66
N ASP A 42 -14.52 -10.81 -30.47
CA ASP A 42 -14.56 -10.92 -31.93
C ASP A 42 -13.18 -10.59 -32.54
N ILE A 43 -12.14 -11.31 -32.09
CA ILE A 43 -10.77 -11.17 -32.58
C ILE A 43 -10.60 -12.13 -33.75
N GLN A 44 -10.65 -11.58 -34.97
CA GLN A 44 -10.43 -12.35 -36.19
C GLN A 44 -8.94 -12.68 -36.44
N ASN A 45 -8.02 -12.07 -35.69
CA ASN A 45 -6.59 -12.32 -35.84
C ASN A 45 -5.84 -12.33 -34.50
N ILE A 46 -5.50 -13.51 -34.01
CA ILE A 46 -4.69 -13.71 -32.80
C ILE A 46 -3.20 -13.46 -33.08
N GLU A 47 -2.77 -13.57 -34.36
CA GLU A 47 -1.37 -13.32 -34.73
C GLU A 47 -1.02 -11.84 -34.52
N GLY A 48 -0.22 -11.59 -33.49
CA GLY A 48 0.21 -10.25 -33.08
C GLY A 48 -0.29 -9.84 -31.70
N ILE A 49 -1.42 -10.40 -31.25
CA ILE A 49 -1.97 -10.16 -29.91
C ILE A 49 -1.29 -11.05 -28.86
N PHE A 50 -0.95 -12.29 -29.25
CA PHE A 50 -0.38 -13.28 -28.35
C PHE A 50 0.96 -13.78 -28.87
N GLN A 51 2.01 -13.54 -28.10
CA GLN A 51 3.35 -14.05 -28.38
C GLN A 51 3.76 -14.98 -27.26
N VAL A 52 4.27 -16.16 -27.63
CA VAL A 52 4.75 -17.16 -26.68
C VAL A 52 6.17 -17.52 -27.04
N ASP A 53 7.06 -17.46 -26.05
CA ASP A 53 8.41 -17.99 -26.11
C ASP A 53 8.55 -19.12 -25.09
N VAL A 54 9.07 -20.28 -25.52
CA VAL A 54 9.18 -21.48 -24.70
C VAL A 54 10.61 -21.98 -24.70
N VAL A 55 11.17 -22.12 -23.50
CA VAL A 55 12.48 -22.74 -23.29
C VAL A 55 12.30 -23.96 -22.40
N SER A 56 12.59 -25.13 -22.95
CA SER A 56 12.31 -26.42 -22.29
C SER A 56 13.59 -27.17 -21.92
N ALA A 57 13.50 -27.93 -20.82
CA ALA A 57 14.49 -28.90 -20.41
C ALA A 57 13.79 -30.22 -20.06
N THR A 58 14.28 -31.33 -20.60
CA THR A 58 13.73 -32.65 -20.32
C THR A 58 14.38 -33.25 -19.07
N ARG A 59 13.58 -33.81 -18.17
CA ARG A 59 14.07 -34.60 -17.03
C ARG A 59 13.21 -35.85 -16.86
N ALA A 60 13.81 -37.01 -17.14
CA ALA A 60 13.12 -38.31 -17.20
C ALA A 60 11.99 -38.33 -18.24
N ASP A 61 10.74 -38.40 -17.80
CA ASP A 61 9.50 -38.47 -18.59
C ASP A 61 8.70 -37.16 -18.56
N GLN A 62 9.25 -36.11 -17.94
CA GLN A 62 8.61 -34.81 -17.82
C GLN A 62 9.43 -33.72 -18.51
N GLU A 63 8.73 -32.75 -19.07
CA GLU A 63 9.32 -31.53 -19.59
C GLU A 63 9.07 -30.38 -18.60
N LEU A 64 10.13 -29.65 -18.29
CA LEU A 64 10.09 -28.41 -17.54
C LEU A 64 10.30 -27.26 -18.52
N SER A 65 9.30 -26.41 -18.67
CA SER A 65 9.31 -25.29 -19.60
C SER A 65 9.20 -23.96 -18.89
N ARG A 66 10.12 -23.05 -19.18
CA ARG A 66 9.93 -21.62 -18.92
C ARG A 66 9.17 -21.03 -20.10
N VAL A 67 8.03 -20.42 -19.82
CA VAL A 67 7.15 -19.81 -20.82
C VAL A 67 7.08 -18.32 -20.56
N GLU A 68 7.30 -17.51 -21.60
CA GLU A 68 7.06 -16.08 -21.58
C GLU A 68 5.94 -15.75 -22.55
N ILE A 69 4.91 -15.07 -22.04
CA ILE A 69 3.72 -14.71 -22.80
C ILE A 69 3.62 -13.19 -22.84
N GLN A 70 3.39 -12.65 -24.03
CA GLN A 70 3.02 -11.26 -24.22
C GLN A 70 1.63 -11.19 -24.82
N VAL A 71 0.75 -10.44 -24.16
CA VAL A 71 -0.62 -10.19 -24.60
C VAL A 71 -0.77 -8.70 -24.87
N LEU A 72 -1.32 -8.31 -26.01
CA LEU A 72 -1.59 -6.91 -26.38
C LEU A 72 -3.09 -6.64 -26.43
N ASP A 73 -3.49 -5.44 -26.00
CA ASP A 73 -4.86 -4.92 -26.15
C ASP A 73 -5.97 -5.86 -25.66
N MET A 74 -5.71 -6.61 -24.58
CA MET A 74 -6.64 -7.60 -24.02
C MET A 74 -7.00 -7.25 -22.57
N PRO A 75 -8.23 -7.50 -22.13
CA PRO A 75 -8.57 -7.40 -20.71
C PRO A 75 -7.91 -8.51 -19.91
N TYR A 76 -7.62 -8.20 -18.65
CA TYR A 76 -6.99 -9.17 -17.75
C TYR A 76 -7.91 -10.36 -17.43
N GLN A 77 -9.24 -10.20 -17.53
CA GLN A 77 -10.17 -11.32 -17.32
C GLN A 77 -9.91 -12.48 -18.29
N SER A 78 -9.63 -12.20 -19.57
CA SER A 78 -9.31 -13.25 -20.54
C SER A 78 -8.01 -14.00 -20.22
N ILE A 79 -7.06 -13.34 -19.53
CA ILE A 79 -5.86 -14.02 -19.03
C ILE A 79 -6.22 -14.98 -17.90
N MET A 80 -7.13 -14.59 -17.00
CA MET A 80 -7.60 -15.46 -15.93
C MET A 80 -8.32 -16.69 -16.51
N ASP A 81 -9.18 -16.49 -17.51
CA ASP A 81 -9.89 -17.58 -18.17
C ASP A 81 -8.91 -18.54 -18.88
N PHE A 82 -7.87 -17.99 -19.53
CA PHE A 82 -6.75 -18.77 -20.11
C PHE A 82 -5.99 -19.59 -19.05
N GLU A 83 -5.72 -19.01 -17.89
CA GLU A 83 -5.06 -19.70 -16.79
C GLU A 83 -5.90 -20.85 -16.24
N ASP A 84 -7.22 -20.66 -16.12
CA ASP A 84 -8.15 -21.70 -15.67
C ASP A 84 -8.19 -22.89 -16.64
N VAL A 85 -8.17 -22.63 -17.96
CA VAL A 85 -8.12 -23.69 -18.97
C VAL A 85 -6.79 -24.45 -18.92
N ILE A 86 -5.66 -23.75 -18.76
CA ILE A 86 -4.34 -24.38 -18.60
C ILE A 86 -4.30 -25.26 -17.35
N ILE A 87 -4.78 -24.76 -16.21
CA ILE A 87 -4.80 -25.52 -14.95
C ILE A 87 -5.67 -26.77 -15.08
N SER A 88 -6.73 -26.71 -15.89
CA SER A 88 -7.63 -27.82 -16.14
C SER A 88 -7.13 -28.81 -17.21
N ASP A 89 -6.05 -28.50 -17.92
CA ASP A 89 -5.50 -29.36 -18.96
C ASP A 89 -4.73 -30.52 -18.34
N GLY A 90 -5.25 -31.74 -18.49
CA GLY A 90 -4.65 -32.95 -17.91
C GLY A 90 -3.24 -33.30 -18.42
N SER A 91 -2.75 -32.66 -19.48
CA SER A 91 -1.37 -32.81 -19.97
C SER A 91 -0.36 -31.91 -19.24
N ILE A 92 -0.86 -30.91 -18.51
CA ILE A 92 -0.12 -29.97 -17.68
C ILE A 92 -0.19 -30.45 -16.22
N LEU A 93 0.97 -30.75 -15.65
CA LEU A 93 1.09 -31.33 -14.32
C LEU A 93 1.20 -30.25 -13.23
N GLU A 94 1.92 -29.18 -13.53
CA GLU A 94 2.11 -28.05 -12.62
C GLU A 94 2.32 -26.75 -13.40
N VAL A 95 1.76 -25.65 -12.89
CA VAL A 95 1.90 -24.32 -13.46
C VAL A 95 2.22 -23.34 -12.32
N CYS A 96 3.30 -22.59 -12.47
CA CYS A 96 3.70 -21.58 -11.50
C CYS A 96 3.93 -20.25 -12.20
N LYS A 97 3.10 -19.24 -11.88
CA LYS A 97 3.29 -17.86 -12.34
C LYS A 97 4.45 -17.22 -11.58
N THR A 98 5.46 -16.76 -12.31
CA THR A 98 6.69 -16.18 -11.75
C THR A 98 6.82 -14.68 -12.01
N TYR A 99 6.05 -14.16 -12.96
CA TYR A 99 6.02 -12.74 -13.29
C TYR A 99 4.66 -12.37 -13.88
N ASP A 100 4.15 -11.21 -13.46
CA ASP A 100 2.87 -10.66 -13.92
C ASP A 100 2.96 -9.12 -13.93
N SER A 101 3.13 -8.56 -15.13
CA SER A 101 3.25 -7.11 -15.30
C SER A 101 1.96 -6.35 -14.97
N PHE A 102 0.79 -6.95 -15.15
CA PHE A 102 -0.48 -6.33 -14.78
C PHE A 102 -0.59 -6.18 -13.27
N THR A 103 -0.25 -7.23 -12.52
CA THR A 103 -0.23 -7.18 -11.05
C THR A 103 0.78 -6.14 -10.55
N ILE A 104 1.93 -6.00 -11.21
CA ILE A 104 2.91 -4.95 -10.88
C ILE A 104 2.30 -3.55 -11.10
N GLN A 105 1.62 -3.34 -12.22
CA GLN A 105 0.96 -2.09 -12.52
C GLN A 105 -0.15 -1.79 -11.50
N GLU A 106 -1.05 -2.73 -11.24
CA GLU A 106 -2.12 -2.59 -10.26
C GLU A 106 -1.57 -2.24 -8.86
N ASN A 107 -0.52 -2.94 -8.41
CA ASN A 107 0.17 -2.65 -7.16
C ASN A 107 0.80 -1.25 -7.13
N SER A 108 1.30 -0.76 -8.27
CA SER A 108 1.88 0.59 -8.36
C SER A 108 0.83 1.69 -8.21
N GLU A 109 -0.39 1.47 -8.72
CA GLU A 109 -1.51 2.39 -8.56
C GLU A 109 -1.97 2.45 -7.11
N PHE A 110 -2.15 1.28 -6.47
CA PHE A 110 -2.45 1.25 -5.03
C PHE A 110 -1.35 1.93 -4.20
N LEU A 111 -0.08 1.75 -4.56
CA LEU A 111 1.03 2.39 -3.85
C LEU A 111 0.99 3.92 -3.99
N ALA A 112 0.69 4.44 -5.18
CA ALA A 112 0.55 5.87 -5.41
C ALA A 112 -0.58 6.48 -4.55
N GLU A 113 -1.72 5.80 -4.47
CA GLU A 113 -2.84 6.22 -3.63
C GLU A 113 -2.52 6.13 -2.13
N LEU A 114 -1.83 5.07 -1.70
CA LEU A 114 -1.34 4.96 -0.32
C LEU A 114 -0.44 6.15 0.06
N TYR A 115 0.41 6.62 -0.86
CA TYR A 115 1.19 7.83 -0.65
C TYR A 115 0.31 9.07 -0.58
N GLY A 116 -0.72 9.18 -1.41
CA GLY A 116 -1.72 10.26 -1.35
C GLY A 116 -2.40 10.34 0.03
N ILE A 117 -2.89 9.20 0.53
CA ILE A 117 -3.45 9.06 1.88
C ILE A 117 -2.45 9.51 2.94
N GLU A 118 -1.20 9.04 2.87
CA GLU A 118 -0.16 9.41 3.82
C GLU A 118 0.12 10.93 3.80
N MET A 119 0.14 11.56 2.61
CA MET A 119 0.36 13.01 2.51
C MET A 119 -0.76 13.80 3.19
N LYS A 120 -2.03 13.40 2.98
CA LYS A 120 -3.18 14.05 3.63
C LYS A 120 -3.10 13.96 5.15
N ILE A 121 -2.85 12.76 5.67
CA ILE A 121 -2.68 12.54 7.12
C ILE A 121 -1.52 13.37 7.68
N ARG A 122 -0.40 13.41 6.96
CA ARG A 122 0.78 14.18 7.35
C ARG A 122 0.51 15.67 7.40
N GLU A 123 -0.22 16.21 6.44
CA GLU A 123 -0.60 17.62 6.40
C GLU A 123 -1.41 18.01 7.65
N ILE A 124 -2.46 17.23 7.94
CA ILE A 124 -3.33 17.47 9.11
C ILE A 124 -2.50 17.49 10.39
N TYR A 125 -1.70 16.46 10.65
CA TYR A 125 -0.90 16.38 11.87
C TYR A 125 0.18 17.46 11.94
N THR A 126 0.80 17.80 10.81
CA THR A 126 1.81 18.87 10.75
C THR A 126 1.23 20.21 11.22
N VAL A 127 0.06 20.57 10.69
CA VAL A 127 -0.57 21.85 11.02
C VAL A 127 -1.04 21.87 12.47
N LEU A 128 -1.75 20.84 12.91
CA LEU A 128 -2.28 20.78 14.28
C LEU A 128 -1.15 20.79 15.32
N ALA A 129 -0.09 19.99 15.11
CA ALA A 129 1.04 19.97 16.02
C ALA A 129 1.74 21.33 16.07
N ARG A 130 1.90 22.00 14.92
CA ARG A 130 2.50 23.34 14.86
C ARG A 130 1.67 24.39 15.59
N LEU A 131 0.35 24.35 15.43
CA LEU A 131 -0.56 25.30 16.08
C LEU A 131 -0.71 25.08 17.59
N GLN A 132 -0.46 23.86 18.08
CA GLN A 132 -0.46 23.54 19.51
C GLN A 132 0.93 23.61 20.15
N GLY A 133 2.00 23.81 19.37
CA GLY A 133 3.37 23.75 19.88
C GLY A 133 3.76 22.35 20.37
N VAL A 134 3.16 21.31 19.81
CA VAL A 134 3.42 19.91 20.17
C VAL A 134 4.70 19.43 19.50
N HIS A 135 5.56 18.79 20.28
CA HIS A 135 6.77 18.13 19.80
C HIS A 135 6.54 16.62 19.64
N LEU A 136 6.85 16.08 18.47
CA LEU A 136 6.63 14.66 18.16
C LEU A 136 7.48 13.71 19.00
N GLU A 137 8.56 14.18 19.62
CA GLU A 137 9.37 13.38 20.54
C GLU A 137 8.57 12.82 21.73
N ASN A 138 7.46 13.49 22.10
CA ASN A 138 6.55 13.06 23.16
C ASN A 138 5.53 12.02 22.67
N SER A 139 5.42 11.80 21.37
CA SER A 139 4.52 10.83 20.74
C SER A 139 5.02 9.40 20.85
N LYS A 140 4.11 8.42 20.96
CA LYS A 140 4.39 6.98 20.81
C LYS A 140 4.71 6.58 19.37
N ALA A 141 4.46 7.45 18.40
CA ALA A 141 4.80 7.21 17.00
C ALA A 141 6.28 6.80 16.86
N ARG A 142 6.51 5.71 16.12
CA ARG A 142 7.87 5.22 15.87
C ARG A 142 8.55 6.03 14.78
N LEU A 143 9.63 6.69 15.15
CA LEU A 143 10.51 7.44 14.25
C LEU A 143 11.60 6.52 13.67
N TYR A 144 11.94 6.72 12.39
CA TYR A 144 13.07 6.03 11.77
C TYR A 144 14.40 6.37 12.46
N LYS A 145 15.33 5.40 12.54
CA LYS A 145 16.58 5.46 13.33
C LYS A 145 17.52 6.65 13.04
N ASN A 146 17.29 7.41 11.96
CA ASN A 146 18.08 8.58 11.57
C ASN A 146 17.31 9.90 11.68
N TYR A 147 16.22 9.93 12.47
CA TYR A 147 15.39 11.12 12.67
C TYR A 147 16.12 12.29 13.34
N ARG A 148 17.19 12.04 14.11
CA ARG A 148 18.02 13.08 14.74
C ARG A 148 18.89 13.83 13.72
N GLN A 149 18.27 14.34 12.65
CA GLN A 149 18.90 15.30 11.75
C GLN A 149 18.90 16.68 12.42
N GLU A 150 19.92 17.48 12.14
CA GLU A 150 19.95 18.88 12.56
C GLU A 150 18.78 19.64 11.91
N GLU A 151 18.16 20.57 12.65
CA GLU A 151 17.03 21.41 12.21
C GLU A 151 17.29 22.09 10.84
N GLU A 152 18.55 22.44 10.57
CA GLU A 152 18.99 23.01 9.30
C GLU A 152 18.77 22.06 8.10
N THR A 153 18.82 20.75 8.31
CA THR A 153 18.53 19.75 7.27
C THR A 153 17.05 19.73 6.91
N PHE A 154 16.17 19.80 7.93
CA PHE A 154 14.72 19.90 7.73
C PHE A 154 14.38 21.16 6.96
N ARG A 155 14.95 22.30 7.39
CA ARG A 155 14.76 23.59 6.72
C ARG A 155 15.22 23.57 5.26
N LYS A 156 16.41 23.04 4.97
CA LYS A 156 16.94 22.94 3.60
C LYS A 156 16.08 22.07 2.68
N ARG A 157 15.43 21.06 3.23
CA ARG A 157 14.59 20.11 2.48
C ARG A 157 13.10 20.49 2.47
N LEU A 158 12.71 21.52 3.23
CA LEU A 158 11.31 21.91 3.43
C LEU A 158 10.45 20.74 3.96
N ILE A 159 11.03 19.93 4.85
CA ILE A 159 10.35 18.81 5.50
C ILE A 159 10.32 19.03 7.01
N ASN A 160 9.54 18.21 7.71
CA ASN A 160 9.47 18.18 9.17
C ASN A 160 9.60 16.74 9.69
N GLU A 161 9.41 16.60 10.99
CA GLU A 161 9.51 15.34 11.72
C GLU A 161 8.53 14.24 11.28
N PHE A 162 7.35 14.61 10.74
CA PHE A 162 6.35 13.65 10.29
C PHE A 162 6.81 12.85 9.06
N PHE A 163 7.78 13.35 8.29
CA PHE A 163 8.39 12.59 7.18
C PHE A 163 9.19 11.37 7.66
N PHE A 164 9.47 11.25 8.96
CA PHE A 164 10.24 10.17 9.55
C PHE A 164 9.38 9.21 10.38
N ILE A 165 8.05 9.38 10.38
CA ILE A 165 7.12 8.43 10.95
C ILE A 165 6.82 7.36 9.90
N SER A 166 6.95 6.08 10.27
CA SER A 166 6.48 5.00 9.40
C SER A 166 4.96 5.08 9.25
N PHE A 167 4.39 4.71 8.10
CA PHE A 167 2.94 4.72 7.86
C PHE A 167 2.09 4.18 9.04
N SER A 168 2.44 3.02 9.60
CA SER A 168 1.72 2.41 10.75
C SER A 168 1.86 3.19 12.07
N GLY A 169 2.81 4.11 12.16
CA GLY A 169 3.06 4.94 13.34
C GLY A 169 2.12 6.14 13.44
N TYR A 170 1.42 6.52 12.36
CA TYR A 170 0.45 7.61 12.39
C TYR A 170 -0.72 7.33 13.34
N LYS A 171 -1.09 6.06 13.55
CA LYS A 171 -2.14 5.66 14.52
C LYS A 171 -1.79 5.97 15.97
N ASP A 172 -0.51 6.23 16.25
CA ASP A 172 0.03 6.50 17.58
C ASP A 172 0.54 7.95 17.70
N VAL A 173 0.35 8.80 16.69
CA VAL A 173 0.82 10.20 16.72
C VAL A 173 0.25 10.97 17.90
N ASP A 174 -1.06 10.93 18.09
CA ASP A 174 -1.69 11.65 19.21
C ASP A 174 -1.54 10.93 20.55
N ARG A 175 -0.87 9.78 20.62
CA ARG A 175 -0.65 9.07 21.88
C ARG A 175 0.68 9.50 22.49
N ARG A 176 0.71 9.86 23.77
CA ARG A 176 1.96 10.16 24.49
C ARG A 176 2.71 8.89 24.88
N LYS A 177 4.05 8.99 24.88
CA LYS A 177 4.92 7.97 25.50
C LYS A 177 4.59 7.82 26.98
N ASP A 178 4.76 6.61 27.50
CA ASP A 178 4.60 6.38 28.93
C ASP A 178 5.70 7.15 29.66
N ALA A 179 5.30 8.04 30.58
CA ALA A 179 6.24 8.82 31.37
C ALA A 179 7.12 7.89 32.19
N ASN A 180 8.43 8.04 32.04
CA ASN A 180 9.41 7.33 32.85
C ASN A 180 9.95 8.25 33.98
N LEU A 181 10.71 7.67 34.91
CA LEU A 181 11.26 8.43 36.04
C LEU A 181 12.22 9.55 35.58
N THR A 182 12.94 9.35 34.47
CA THR A 182 13.84 10.36 33.90
C THR A 182 13.04 11.57 33.41
N ASP A 183 11.93 11.37 32.71
CA ASP A 183 11.06 12.45 32.23
C ASP A 183 10.52 13.30 33.40
N LEU A 184 10.14 12.62 34.49
CA LEU A 184 9.70 13.28 35.72
C LEU A 184 10.84 14.06 36.39
N VAL A 185 12.04 13.48 36.47
CA VAL A 185 13.22 14.14 37.04
C VAL A 185 13.64 15.36 36.20
N GLU A 186 13.58 15.28 34.88
CA GLU A 186 13.88 16.42 34.00
C GLU A 186 12.85 17.53 34.17
N SER A 187 11.56 17.18 34.23
CA SER A 187 10.49 18.14 34.51
C SER A 187 10.69 18.86 35.86
N LEU A 188 11.07 18.10 36.90
CA LEU A 188 11.39 18.65 38.23
C LEU A 188 12.61 19.58 38.21
N ARG A 189 13.59 19.32 37.35
CA ARG A 189 14.79 20.18 37.22
C ARG A 189 14.50 21.51 36.54
N GLN A 190 13.50 21.54 35.66
CA GLN A 190 13.10 22.74 34.92
C GLN A 190 12.07 23.58 35.68
N ALA A 191 11.40 23.01 36.69
CA ALA A 191 10.42 23.71 37.50
C ALA A 191 11.06 24.81 38.36
N GLU A 192 10.56 26.04 38.24
CA GLU A 192 10.99 27.18 39.08
C GLU A 192 10.03 27.36 40.28
N ARG A 193 8.81 26.82 40.17
CA ARG A 193 7.75 26.91 41.17
C ARG A 193 7.07 25.55 41.40
N ILE A 194 6.38 25.42 42.52
CA ILE A 194 5.63 24.20 42.87
C ILE A 194 4.46 23.99 41.91
N GLU A 195 3.84 25.06 41.41
CA GLU A 195 2.79 24.99 40.40
C GLU A 195 3.31 24.36 39.09
N ASP A 196 4.57 24.62 38.71
CA ASP A 196 5.19 24.04 37.50
C ASP A 196 5.30 22.51 37.60
N ILE A 197 5.59 22.00 38.80
CA ILE A 197 5.65 20.56 39.08
C ILE A 197 4.27 19.93 38.93
N SER A 198 3.23 20.59 39.46
CA SER A 198 1.85 20.10 39.38
C SER A 198 1.36 20.08 37.93
N ASN A 199 1.68 21.12 37.16
CA ASN A 199 1.36 21.21 35.73
C ASN A 199 2.12 20.16 34.93
N ALA A 200 3.42 19.96 35.18
CA ALA A 200 4.20 18.93 34.49
C ALA A 200 3.70 17.51 34.82
N ALA A 201 3.32 17.25 36.07
CA ALA A 201 2.73 15.96 36.46
C ALA A 201 1.36 15.73 35.78
N LEU A 202 0.54 16.78 35.65
CA LEU A 202 -0.73 16.73 34.93
C LEU A 202 -0.50 16.44 33.43
N GLU A 203 0.40 17.17 32.79
CA GLU A 203 0.80 16.96 31.38
C GLU A 203 1.34 15.56 31.12
N LEU A 204 2.21 15.04 32.00
CA LEU A 204 2.73 13.67 31.90
C LEU A 204 1.68 12.60 32.18
N SER A 205 0.59 12.96 32.87
CA SER A 205 -0.54 12.05 33.13
C SER A 205 -1.52 11.97 31.96
N HIS A 206 -1.48 12.92 31.02
CA HIS A 206 -2.34 12.89 29.85
C HIS A 206 -1.87 11.83 28.85
N PRO A 207 -2.77 10.93 28.38
CA PRO A 207 -2.38 9.86 27.47
C PRO A 207 -2.19 10.34 26.03
N THR A 208 -2.53 11.60 25.72
CA THR A 208 -2.54 12.15 24.36
C THR A 208 -1.81 13.47 24.23
N LEU A 209 -1.48 13.86 23.00
CA LEU A 209 -0.94 15.18 22.67
C LEU A 209 -2.05 16.24 22.48
N HIS A 210 -3.30 15.87 22.76
CA HIS A 210 -4.50 16.71 22.63
C HIS A 210 -4.76 17.21 21.20
N LEU A 211 -4.23 16.53 20.17
CA LEU A 211 -4.49 16.88 18.78
C LEU A 211 -5.97 16.63 18.44
N GLU A 212 -6.53 15.53 18.95
CA GLU A 212 -7.95 15.20 18.78
C GLU A 212 -8.89 16.22 19.43
N GLU A 213 -8.48 16.90 20.52
CA GLU A 213 -9.30 17.94 21.15
C GLU A 213 -9.47 19.18 20.26
N ARG A 214 -8.47 19.46 19.42
CA ARG A 214 -8.53 20.53 18.41
C ARG A 214 -9.28 20.09 17.17
N PHE A 215 -9.18 18.81 16.81
CA PHE A 215 -9.82 18.26 15.62
C PHE A 215 -10.27 16.80 15.86
N ASN A 216 -11.52 16.66 16.31
CA ASN A 216 -12.07 15.41 16.80
C ASN A 216 -12.22 14.32 15.73
N GLU A 217 -12.31 14.72 14.45
CA GLU A 217 -12.32 13.81 13.31
C GLU A 217 -11.01 12.99 13.19
N LEU A 218 -9.91 13.43 13.81
CA LEU A 218 -8.66 12.66 13.88
C LEU A 218 -8.82 11.28 14.48
N SER A 219 -9.79 11.09 15.38
CA SER A 219 -10.10 9.81 16.02
C SER A 219 -10.35 8.67 15.02
N ARG A 220 -10.74 9.00 13.77
CA ARG A 220 -11.01 8.05 12.68
C ARG A 220 -9.73 7.60 11.94
N VAL A 221 -8.65 8.37 12.00
CA VAL A 221 -7.40 8.08 11.27
C VAL A 221 -6.76 6.74 11.70
N PRO A 222 -6.67 6.39 13.00
CA PRO A 222 -6.15 5.10 13.43
C PRO A 222 -6.87 3.89 12.80
N GLU A 223 -8.20 3.98 12.65
CA GLU A 223 -9.00 2.93 12.01
C GLU A 223 -8.63 2.79 10.53
N ALA A 224 -8.56 3.90 9.79
CA ALA A 224 -8.16 3.91 8.39
C ALA A 224 -6.76 3.32 8.20
N ILE A 225 -5.79 3.71 9.04
CA ILE A 225 -4.43 3.13 9.00
C ILE A 225 -4.47 1.62 9.25
N GLY A 226 -5.21 1.15 10.25
CA GLY A 226 -5.33 -0.29 10.55
C GLY A 226 -5.89 -1.10 9.38
N ARG A 227 -6.85 -0.55 8.63
CA ARG A 227 -7.42 -1.17 7.42
C ARG A 227 -6.40 -1.30 6.28
N LEU A 228 -5.43 -0.39 6.21
CA LEU A 228 -4.44 -0.32 5.13
C LEU A 228 -3.19 -1.19 5.37
N GLU A 229 -2.95 -1.65 6.61
CA GLU A 229 -1.74 -2.41 6.96
C GLU A 229 -1.60 -3.70 6.12
N ASN A 230 -2.70 -4.43 5.91
CA ASN A 230 -2.68 -5.67 5.13
C ASN A 230 -2.39 -5.42 3.64
N LEU A 231 -3.10 -4.49 3.01
CA LEU A 231 -2.89 -4.14 1.60
C LEU A 231 -1.44 -3.67 1.39
N ARG A 232 -0.95 -2.75 2.22
CA ARG A 232 0.43 -2.24 2.13
C ARG A 232 1.46 -3.38 2.25
N ASN A 233 1.24 -4.32 3.16
CA ASN A 233 2.12 -5.47 3.35
C ASN A 233 2.08 -6.43 2.14
N ASN A 234 0.90 -6.64 1.55
CA ASN A 234 0.75 -7.47 0.36
C ASN A 234 1.49 -6.85 -0.83
N ILE A 235 1.30 -5.54 -1.07
CA ILE A 235 2.00 -4.81 -2.13
C ILE A 235 3.52 -4.85 -1.93
N ALA A 236 4.01 -4.54 -0.72
CA ALA A 236 5.45 -4.48 -0.42
C ALA A 236 6.17 -5.83 -0.60
N HIS A 237 5.43 -6.94 -0.55
CA HIS A 237 5.96 -8.29 -0.72
C HIS A 237 5.49 -8.96 -2.02
N HIS A 238 4.90 -8.20 -2.95
CA HIS A 238 4.32 -8.69 -4.21
C HIS A 238 3.42 -9.92 -4.00
N ARG A 239 2.58 -9.87 -2.98
CA ARG A 239 1.59 -10.92 -2.66
C ARG A 239 0.25 -10.59 -3.31
N TYR A 240 -0.60 -11.60 -3.33
CA TYR A 240 -1.99 -11.46 -3.75
C TYR A 240 -2.73 -10.41 -2.93
N VAL A 241 -3.44 -9.51 -3.63
CA VAL A 241 -4.34 -8.52 -3.05
C VAL A 241 -5.76 -9.05 -3.15
N SER A 242 -6.38 -9.34 -2.01
CA SER A 242 -7.74 -9.90 -1.96
C SER A 242 -8.82 -8.84 -2.18
N GLU A 243 -10.06 -9.27 -2.47
CA GLU A 243 -11.22 -8.36 -2.56
C GLU A 243 -11.44 -7.60 -1.26
N ASN A 244 -11.29 -8.28 -0.12
CA ASN A 244 -11.39 -7.66 1.19
C ASN A 244 -10.28 -6.61 1.43
N ASP A 245 -9.07 -6.79 0.89
CA ASP A 245 -8.03 -5.77 0.97
C ASP A 245 -8.44 -4.50 0.21
N VAL A 246 -9.03 -4.67 -0.98
CA VAL A 246 -9.53 -3.55 -1.80
C VAL A 246 -10.71 -2.85 -1.13
N GLU A 247 -11.69 -3.58 -0.60
CA GLU A 247 -12.80 -2.98 0.15
C GLU A 247 -12.31 -2.18 1.37
N ASN A 248 -11.34 -2.73 2.12
CA ASN A 248 -10.78 -2.04 3.27
C ASN A 248 -10.00 -0.79 2.86
N PHE A 249 -9.31 -0.84 1.73
CA PHE A 249 -8.65 0.32 1.14
C PHE A 249 -9.64 1.41 0.74
N GLU A 250 -10.73 1.07 0.05
CA GLU A 250 -11.76 2.04 -0.34
C GLU A 250 -12.44 2.69 0.88
N ARG A 251 -12.73 1.91 1.92
CA ARG A 251 -13.23 2.46 3.20
C ARG A 251 -12.24 3.39 3.87
N ALA A 252 -10.95 3.00 3.92
CA ALA A 252 -9.91 3.82 4.50
C ALA A 252 -9.70 5.13 3.73
N LEU A 253 -9.72 5.07 2.40
CA LEU A 253 -9.65 6.24 1.52
C LEU A 253 -10.81 7.21 1.82
N SER A 254 -12.05 6.71 1.86
CA SER A 254 -13.22 7.54 2.21
C SER A 254 -13.09 8.17 3.59
N ILE A 255 -12.62 7.44 4.60
CA ILE A 255 -12.38 8.00 5.93
C ILE A 255 -11.37 9.14 5.88
N VAL A 256 -10.23 8.93 5.22
CA VAL A 256 -9.15 9.94 5.16
C VAL A 256 -9.59 11.17 4.37
N ASP A 257 -10.33 10.97 3.29
CA ASP A 257 -10.87 12.07 2.49
C ASP A 257 -11.87 12.91 3.27
N ASP A 258 -12.81 12.27 3.99
CA ASP A 258 -13.75 12.98 4.87
C ASP A 258 -13.02 13.81 5.93
N VAL A 259 -12.03 13.21 6.60
CA VAL A 259 -11.25 13.86 7.65
C VAL A 259 -10.41 15.00 7.09
N HIS A 260 -9.79 14.82 5.92
CA HIS A 260 -9.00 15.85 5.26
C HIS A 260 -9.85 17.02 4.78
N ASN A 261 -11.02 16.76 4.18
CA ASN A 261 -11.94 17.81 3.77
C ASN A 261 -12.47 18.59 4.97
N ALA A 262 -12.88 17.92 6.04
CA ALA A 262 -13.31 18.58 7.27
C ALA A 262 -12.19 19.44 7.89
N PHE A 263 -10.93 18.98 7.81
CA PHE A 263 -9.77 19.75 8.23
C PHE A 263 -9.60 21.02 7.38
N LEU A 264 -9.67 20.89 6.05
CA LEU A 264 -9.53 22.03 5.14
C LEU A 264 -10.65 23.06 5.33
N ASP A 265 -11.88 22.61 5.55
CA ASP A 265 -13.03 23.49 5.82
C ASP A 265 -12.82 24.31 7.09
N ARG A 266 -12.42 23.66 8.20
CA ARG A 266 -12.16 24.35 9.47
C ARG A 266 -10.92 25.25 9.42
N LEU A 267 -9.89 24.84 8.68
CA LEU A 267 -8.71 25.68 8.44
C LEU A 267 -9.10 26.93 7.63
N GLY A 268 -9.96 26.78 6.63
CA GLY A 268 -10.47 27.86 5.81
C GLY A 268 -11.40 28.83 6.56
N SER A 269 -12.14 28.34 7.57
CA SER A 269 -12.98 29.17 8.44
C SER A 269 -12.23 29.81 9.62
N GLY A 270 -10.99 29.37 9.90
CA GLY A 270 -10.20 29.82 11.05
C GLY A 270 -10.63 29.21 12.38
N GLU A 271 -11.36 28.09 12.35
CA GLU A 271 -11.75 27.31 13.54
C GLU A 271 -10.59 26.44 14.07
N ILE A 272 -9.57 26.20 13.24
CA ILE A 272 -8.32 25.53 13.61
C ILE A 272 -7.20 26.55 13.76
#